data_AF-A0A946X4E4-F1
#
_entry.id   AF-A0A946X4E4-F1
#
_cell.length_a   1.000
_cell.length_b   1.000
_cell.length_c   1.000
_cell.angle_alpha   90.00
_cell.angle_beta   90.00
_cell.angle_gamma   90.00
#
_symmetry.space_group_name_H-M   'P 1'
#
loop_
_entity.id
_entity.type
_entity.pdbx_description
1 polymer ?
#
loop_
_entity_poly.entity_id
_entity_poly.type
_entity_poly.pdbx_seq_one_letter_code
_entity_poly.pdbx_strand_id
1 'polypeptide(L)'
;MATELEQVIRGIEKLTPSEQRQVRDALDDLLRPPDEPTALQQRLMEAGLLRHIGNARQRAEHIRSFEPVELGGEPVSRQIVRERR
;
A
#
# COMPACT_ATOMS: atom_id res chain seq x y z
N MET A 1 20.56 -4.07 -30.95
CA MET A 1 19.34 -3.59 -30.28
C MET A 1 19.75 -3.26 -28.86
N ALA A 2 19.56 -2.02 -28.39
CA ALA A 2 19.88 -1.67 -27.01
C ALA A 2 18.87 -2.32 -26.07
N THR A 3 19.33 -2.90 -24.96
CA THR A 3 18.45 -3.53 -23.97
C THR A 3 17.55 -2.48 -23.30
N GLU A 4 16.42 -2.89 -22.72
CA GLU A 4 15.53 -1.97 -21.99
C GLU A 4 16.28 -1.24 -20.87
N LEU A 5 17.16 -1.94 -20.15
CA LEU A 5 18.01 -1.36 -19.13
C LEU A 5 18.94 -0.28 -19.69
N GLU A 6 19.59 -0.53 -20.82
CA GLU A 6 20.45 0.47 -21.47
C GLU A 6 19.67 1.72 -21.91
N GLN A 7 18.43 1.55 -22.35
CA GLN A 7 17.57 2.68 -22.72
C GLN A 7 17.19 3.52 -21.50
N VAL A 8 16.86 2.87 -20.38
CA VAL A 8 16.56 3.54 -19.11
C VAL A 8 17.79 4.31 -18.60
N ILE A 9 18.97 3.68 -18.58
CA ILE A 9 20.22 4.33 -18.15
C ILE A 9 20.51 5.58 -18.99
N ARG A 10 20.43 5.48 -20.31
CA ARG A 10 20.60 6.64 -21.21
C ARG A 10 19.55 7.72 -21.00
N GLY A 11 18.34 7.34 -20.58
CA GLY A 11 17.29 8.29 -20.18
C GLY A 11 17.68 9.07 -18.93
N ILE A 12 18.18 8.37 -17.90
CA ILE A 12 18.62 8.97 -16.63
C ILE A 12 19.82 9.89 -16.83
N GLU A 13 20.78 9.53 -17.69
CA GLU A 13 21.95 10.35 -17.98
C GLU A 13 21.60 11.73 -18.57
N LYS A 14 20.47 11.87 -19.25
CA LYS A 14 20.02 13.13 -19.85
C LYS A 14 19.31 14.07 -18.87
N LEU A 15 18.98 13.58 -17.67
CA LEU A 15 18.28 14.35 -16.66
C LEU A 15 19.22 15.37 -16.00
N THR A 16 18.64 16.44 -15.47
CA THR A 16 19.37 17.39 -14.63
C THR A 16 19.81 16.75 -13.31
N PRO A 17 20.80 17.31 -12.59
CA PRO A 17 21.21 16.80 -11.28
C PRO A 17 20.10 16.80 -10.21
N SER A 18 19.05 17.61 -10.37
CA SER A 18 17.88 17.57 -9.48
C SER A 18 16.97 16.39 -9.81
N GLU A 19 16.70 16.16 -11.10
CA GLU A 19 15.86 15.06 -11.55
C GLU A 19 16.53 13.70 -11.32
N GLN A 20 17.86 13.60 -11.49
CA GLN A 20 18.60 12.39 -11.13
C GLN A 20 18.48 12.05 -9.64
N ARG A 21 18.47 13.07 -8.77
CA ARG A 21 18.21 12.88 -7.33
C ARG A 21 16.80 12.36 -7.08
N GLN A 22 15.79 12.92 -7.74
CA GLN A 22 14.42 12.43 -7.63
C GLN A 22 14.27 10.98 -8.11
N VAL A 23 14.95 10.61 -9.21
CA VAL A 23 14.98 9.22 -9.69
C VAL A 23 15.61 8.29 -8.65
N ARG A 24 16.72 8.71 -8.04
CA ARG A 24 17.34 7.94 -6.95
C ARG A 24 16.38 7.76 -5.78
N ASP A 25 15.77 8.83 -5.29
CA ASP A 25 14.84 8.76 -4.15
C ASP A 25 13.66 7.84 -4.46
N ALA A 26 13.12 7.91 -5.69
CA ALA A 26 12.06 7.03 -6.14
C ALA A 26 12.50 5.56 -6.22
N LEU A 27 13.73 5.28 -6.67
CA LEU A 27 14.30 3.93 -6.69
C LEU A 27 14.54 3.40 -5.28
N ASP A 28 15.07 4.23 -4.38
CA ASP A 28 15.28 3.87 -2.97
C ASP A 28 13.94 3.50 -2.30
N ASP A 29 12.87 4.25 -2.60
CA ASP A 29 11.52 3.94 -2.13
C ASP A 29 10.89 2.69 -2.77
N LEU A 30 11.21 2.41 -4.03
CA LEU A 30 10.68 1.26 -4.77
C LEU A 30 11.38 -0.05 -4.35
N LEU A 31 12.69 0.04 -4.09
CA LEU A 31 13.53 -1.09 -3.68
C LEU A 31 13.58 -1.25 -2.16
N ARG A 32 12.94 -0.35 -1.40
CA ARG A 32 12.88 -0.43 0.06
C ARG A 32 12.33 -1.81 0.45
N PRO A 33 13.08 -2.60 1.24
CA PRO A 33 12.59 -3.88 1.71
C PRO A 33 11.30 -3.66 2.51
N PRO A 34 10.35 -4.61 2.48
CA PRO A 34 9.17 -4.52 3.32
C PRO A 34 9.63 -4.36 4.78
N ASP A 35 8.95 -3.48 5.52
CA ASP A 35 9.29 -3.24 6.93
C ASP A 35 9.32 -4.58 7.68
N GLU A 36 10.41 -4.82 8.39
CA GLU A 36 10.52 -6.03 9.21
C GLU A 36 9.37 -6.09 10.23
N PRO A 37 8.72 -7.25 10.40
CA PRO A 37 7.73 -7.45 11.43
C PRO A 37 8.25 -7.00 12.80
N THR A 38 7.50 -6.16 13.49
CA THR A 38 7.81 -5.84 14.89
C THR A 38 7.72 -7.11 15.74
N ALA A 39 8.47 -7.15 16.85
CA ALA A 39 8.44 -8.29 17.78
C ALA A 39 7.02 -8.62 18.28
N LEU A 40 6.15 -7.61 18.43
CA LEU A 40 4.75 -7.83 18.79
C LEU A 40 3.97 -8.52 17.66
N GLN A 41 4.13 -8.07 16.42
CA GLN A 41 3.46 -8.67 15.27
C GLN A 41 3.89 -10.12 15.05
N GLN A 42 5.17 -10.43 15.28
CA GLN A 42 5.68 -11.80 15.25
C GLN A 42 4.99 -12.66 16.32
N ARG A 43 4.95 -12.20 17.57
CA ARG A 43 4.26 -12.93 18.66
C ARG A 43 2.77 -13.17 18.38
N LEU A 44 2.09 -12.19 17.80
CA LEU A 44 0.67 -12.32 17.45
C LEU A 44 0.45 -13.29 16.27
N MET A 45 1.40 -13.36 15.33
CA MET A 45 1.41 -14.34 14.25
C MET A 45 1.62 -15.76 14.80
N GLU A 46 2.63 -15.93 15.68
CA GLU A 46 2.93 -17.20 16.34
C GLU A 46 1.75 -17.69 17.19
N ALA A 47 1.04 -16.78 17.85
CA ALA A 47 -0.17 -17.08 18.60
C ALA A 47 -1.41 -17.36 17.72
N GLY A 48 -1.29 -17.28 16.39
CA GLY A 48 -2.40 -17.47 15.45
C GLY A 48 -3.47 -16.36 15.46
N LEU A 49 -3.20 -15.25 16.15
CA LEU A 49 -4.10 -14.09 16.24
C LEU A 49 -4.02 -13.20 14.99
N LEU A 50 -2.91 -13.25 14.27
CA LEU A 50 -2.74 -12.66 12.95
C LEU A 50 -2.55 -13.77 11.92
N ARG A 51 -3.11 -13.57 10.72
CA ARG A 51 -2.90 -14.46 9.56
C ARG A 51 -1.85 -13.92 8.59
N HIS A 52 -1.65 -12.60 8.58
CA HIS A 52 -0.75 -11.92 7.66
C HIS A 52 -0.35 -10.55 8.24
N ILE A 53 0.91 -10.13 8.02
CA ILE A 53 1.39 -8.78 8.31
C ILE A 53 1.41 -8.02 6.99
N GLY A 54 0.43 -7.14 6.80
CA GLY A 54 0.29 -6.36 5.58
C GLY A 54 1.34 -5.27 5.43
N ASN A 55 1.74 -5.01 4.19
CA ASN A 55 2.61 -3.89 3.84
C ASN A 55 1.91 -2.55 4.21
N ALA A 56 2.59 -1.69 4.97
CA ALA A 56 2.04 -0.42 5.44
C ALA A 56 1.73 0.54 4.28
N ARG A 57 2.54 0.54 3.21
CA ARG A 57 2.35 1.39 2.03
C ARG A 57 1.10 1.00 1.25
N GLN A 58 0.92 -0.29 0.96
CA GLN A 58 -0.29 -0.78 0.29
C GLN A 58 -1.54 -0.47 1.09
N ARG A 59 -1.48 -0.59 2.43
CA ARG A 59 -2.60 -0.17 3.30
C ARG A 59 -2.88 1.33 3.22
N ALA A 60 -1.84 2.17 3.25
CA ALA A 60 -1.99 3.61 3.15
C ALA A 60 -2.57 4.04 1.78
N GLU A 61 -2.10 3.42 0.70
CA GLU A 61 -2.64 3.63 -0.66
C GLU A 61 -4.11 3.22 -0.73
N HIS A 62 -4.47 2.04 -0.22
CA HIS A 62 -5.85 1.56 -0.19
C HIS A 62 -6.79 2.49 0.58
N ILE A 63 -6.33 3.04 1.71
CA ILE A 63 -7.12 4.01 2.51
C ILE A 63 -7.29 5.33 1.75
N ARG A 64 -6.25 5.81 1.07
CA ARG A 64 -6.32 7.05 0.27
C ARG A 64 -7.26 6.93 -0.92
N SER A 65 -7.31 5.75 -1.54
CA SER A 65 -8.20 5.44 -2.66
C SER A 65 -9.52 4.80 -2.22
N PHE A 66 -9.97 5.06 -1.00
CA PHE A 66 -11.21 4.47 -0.50
C PHE A 66 -12.41 5.02 -1.27
N GLU A 67 -13.13 4.12 -1.96
CA GLU A 67 -14.41 4.42 -2.58
C GLU A 67 -15.54 3.82 -1.73
N PRO A 68 -16.48 4.65 -1.22
CA PRO A 68 -17.65 4.14 -0.53
C PRO A 68 -18.48 3.25 -1.45
N VAL A 69 -18.84 2.07 -0.96
CA VAL A 69 -19.76 1.19 -1.67
C VAL A 69 -21.18 1.57 -1.27
N GLU A 70 -22.04 1.84 -2.25
CA GLU A 70 -23.47 2.00 -1.98
C GLU A 70 -24.06 0.68 -1.51
N LEU A 71 -24.60 0.68 -0.29
CA LEU A 71 -25.32 -0.46 0.25
C LEU A 71 -26.77 -0.36 -0.22
N GLY A 72 -27.21 -1.36 -0.99
CA GLY A 72 -28.62 -1.52 -1.34
C GLY A 72 -29.45 -1.98 -0.14
N GLY A 73 -30.65 -1.44 0.00
CA GLY A 73 -31.61 -1.85 1.03
C GLY A 73 -31.57 -1.02 2.31
N GLU A 74 -32.45 -1.35 3.25
CA GLU A 74 -32.55 -0.66 4.52
C GLU A 74 -31.50 -1.20 5.51
N PRO A 75 -30.74 -0.32 6.20
CA PRO A 75 -29.81 -0.76 7.24
C PRO A 75 -30.52 -1.59 8.31
N VAL A 76 -29.89 -2.69 8.74
CA VAL A 76 -30.39 -3.54 9.83
C VAL A 76 -30.72 -2.72 11.08
N SER A 77 -29.95 -1.67 11.35
CA SER A 77 -30.21 -0.74 12.46
C SER A 77 -31.58 -0.06 12.38
N ARG A 78 -32.05 0.30 11.18
CA ARG A 78 -33.41 0.86 10.99
C ARG A 78 -34.49 -0.21 11.11
N GLN A 79 -34.24 -1.42 10.63
CA GLN A 79 -35.19 -2.55 10.76
C GLN A 79 -35.47 -2.85 12.25
N ILE A 80 -34.44 -2.93 13.08
CA ILE A 80 -34.57 -3.19 14.53
C ILE A 80 -35.36 -2.08 15.24
N VAL A 81 -35.17 -0.82 14.86
CA VAL A 81 -35.90 0.31 15.47
C VAL A 81 -37.39 0.26 15.11
N ARG A 82 -37.73 -0.17 13.89
CA ARG A 82 -39.12 -0.29 13.44
C ARG A 82 -39.87 -1.42 14.16
N GLU A 83 -39.23 -2.57 14.36
CA GLU A 83 -39.84 -3.75 15.01
C GLU A 83 -40.08 -3.57 16.52
N ARG A 84 -39.46 -2.57 17.15
CA ARG A 84 -39.60 -2.27 18.59
C ARG A 84 -40.60 -1.15 18.89
N ARG A 85 -41.29 -0.61 17.89
CA ARG A 85 -42.41 0.33 18.05
C ARG A 85 -43.72 -0.38 17.75
#